data_AF-A0A6C0LSR0-F1
#
_entry.id   AF-A0A6C0LSR0-F1
#
_cell.length_a   1.000
_cell.length_b   1.000
_cell.length_c   1.000
_cell.angle_alpha   90.00
_cell.angle_beta   90.00
_cell.angle_gamma   90.00
#
_symmetry.space_group_name_H-M   'P 1'
#
loop_
_entity.id
_entity.type
_entity.pdbx_description
1 polymer ?
#
loop_
_entity_poly.entity_id
_entity_poly.type
_entity_poly.pdbx_seq_one_letter_code
_entity_poly.pdbx_strand_id
1 'polypeptide(L)'
;MYNYLAEFLGTLFFVYVILATGNPLAIGITLALVLLLLTKSSGGHVNPAVSIVMASVGKLNMNDLLPYIIAQILGGLTAVQIYKRFHV
;
A
#
# COMPACT_ATOMS: atom_id res chain seq x y z
N MET A 1 -6.26 -14.18 1.36
CA MET A 1 -7.09 -13.14 2.02
C MET A 1 -6.25 -12.18 2.86
N TYR A 2 -5.40 -12.67 3.79
CA TYR A 2 -4.50 -11.81 4.58
C TYR A 2 -3.61 -10.90 3.71
N ASN A 3 -3.17 -11.38 2.54
CA ASN A 3 -2.32 -10.61 1.64
C ASN A 3 -3.01 -9.36 1.08
N TYR A 4 -4.27 -9.46 0.67
CA TYR A 4 -5.01 -8.31 0.13
C TYR A 4 -5.33 -7.28 1.22
N LEU A 5 -5.63 -7.76 2.43
CA LEU A 5 -5.82 -6.88 3.60
C LEU A 5 -4.52 -6.17 3.97
N ALA A 6 -3.38 -6.87 3.92
CA ALA A 6 -2.06 -6.28 4.13
C ALA A 6 -1.78 -5.17 3.11
N GLU A 7 -2.01 -5.42 1.82
CA GLU A 7 -1.84 -4.40 0.77
C GLU A 7 -2.78 -3.19 0.98
N PHE A 8 -4.05 -3.42 1.33
CA PHE A 8 -5.00 -2.36 1.65
C PHE A 8 -4.52 -1.50 2.83
N LEU A 9 -4.19 -2.12 3.97
CA LEU A 9 -3.75 -1.40 5.17
C LEU A 9 -2.41 -0.70 4.94
N GLY A 10 -1.46 -1.38 4.28
CA GLY A 10 -0.16 -0.83 3.95
C GLY A 10 -0.28 0.43 3.09
N THR A 11 -1.06 0.39 2.01
CA THR A 11 -1.31 1.57 1.17
C THR A 11 -2.09 2.65 1.92
N LEU A 12 -3.06 2.28 2.77
CA LEU A 12 -3.80 3.24 3.60
C LEU A 12 -2.86 4.07 4.46
N PHE A 13 -2.02 3.43 5.27
CA PHE A 13 -1.11 4.15 6.17
C PHE A 13 -0.07 4.95 5.40
N PHE A 14 0.49 4.37 4.33
CA PHE A 14 1.48 5.05 3.50
C PHE A 14 0.91 6.32 2.86
N VAL A 15 -0.26 6.25 2.21
CA VAL A 15 -0.91 7.40 1.59
C VAL A 15 -1.37 8.42 2.62
N TYR A 16 -1.88 7.98 3.77
CA TYR A 16 -2.30 8.90 4.83
C TYR A 16 -1.12 9.77 5.33
N VAL A 17 0.06 9.18 5.55
CA VAL A 17 1.25 9.94 5.99
C VAL A 17 1.72 10.92 4.91
N ILE A 18 1.65 10.55 3.63
CA ILE A 18 1.92 11.48 2.52
C ILE A 18 1.03 12.72 2.63
N LEU A 19 -0.29 12.52 2.76
CA LEU A 19 -1.27 13.60 2.82
C LEU A 19 -1.14 14.44 4.10
N ALA A 20 -0.95 13.80 5.25
CA ALA A 20 -0.92 14.45 6.55
C ALA A 20 0.34 15.28 6.79
N THR A 21 1.47 14.89 6.20
CA THR A 21 2.77 15.49 6.55
C THR A 21 3.47 16.17 5.39
N GLY A 22 3.36 15.63 4.16
CA GLY A 22 4.21 16.03 3.03
C GLY A 22 5.72 15.91 3.27
N ASN A 23 6.14 15.32 4.40
CA ASN A 23 7.53 15.30 4.83
C ASN A 23 8.24 14.04 4.27
N PRO A 24 9.29 14.19 3.46
CA PRO A 24 9.95 13.05 2.81
C PRO A 24 10.49 12.00 3.80
N LEU A 25 10.99 12.41 4.97
CA LEU A 25 11.54 11.50 5.96
C LEU A 25 10.42 10.67 6.62
N ALA A 26 9.30 11.30 6.98
CA ALA A 26 8.14 10.61 7.54
C ALA A 26 7.54 9.59 6.55
N ILE A 27 7.46 9.98 5.27
CA ILE A 27 6.99 9.12 4.18
C ILE A 27 7.93 7.91 4.03
N GLY A 28 9.24 8.15 3.97
CA GLY A 28 10.25 7.09 3.84
C GLY A 28 10.25 6.11 5.01
N ILE A 29 10.17 6.61 6.25
CA ILE A 29 10.08 5.76 7.45
C ILE A 29 8.81 4.93 7.44
N THR A 30 7.67 5.54 7.09
CA THR A 30 6.39 4.81 7.01
C THR A 30 6.46 3.69 5.99
N LEU A 31 7.01 3.95 4.81
CA LEU A 31 7.20 2.92 3.79
C LEU A 31 8.12 1.80 4.30
N ALA A 32 9.24 2.13 4.94
CA ALA A 32 10.15 1.14 5.50
C ALA A 32 9.46 0.23 6.55
N LEU A 33 8.67 0.82 7.46
CA LEU A 33 7.91 0.06 8.45
C LEU A 33 6.86 -0.86 7.81
N VAL A 34 6.10 -0.35 6.84
CA VAL A 34 5.14 -1.14 6.07
C VAL A 34 5.82 -2.34 5.41
N LEU A 35 6.99 -2.13 4.77
CA LEU A 35 7.75 -3.21 4.16
C LEU A 35 8.24 -4.23 5.20
N LEU A 36 8.79 -3.79 6.33
CA LEU A 36 9.26 -4.68 7.40
C LEU A 36 8.15 -5.61 7.92
N LEU A 37 6.92 -5.09 8.02
CA LEU A 37 5.77 -5.85 8.50
C LEU A 37 5.17 -6.77 7.44
N LEU A 38 5.07 -6.29 6.19
CA LEU A 38 4.23 -6.94 5.18
C LEU A 38 4.99 -7.80 4.18
N THR A 39 6.32 -7.66 4.07
CA THR A 39 7.13 -8.41 3.08
C THR A 39 6.89 -9.92 3.17
N LYS A 40 6.84 -10.49 4.38
CA LYS A 40 6.62 -11.94 4.57
C LYS A 40 5.18 -12.40 4.29
N SER A 41 4.20 -11.48 4.34
CA SER A 41 2.80 -11.81 4.12
C SER A 41 2.40 -11.59 2.66
N SER A 42 2.43 -10.36 2.18
CA SER A 42 1.93 -10.00 0.84
C SER A 42 3.04 -9.73 -0.18
N GLY A 43 4.28 -9.56 0.27
CA GLY A 43 5.37 -8.96 -0.51
C GLY A 43 5.47 -7.45 -0.31
N GLY A 44 4.51 -6.82 0.37
CA GLY A 44 4.52 -5.41 0.75
C GLY A 44 4.59 -4.47 -0.45
N HIS A 45 3.88 -4.74 -1.55
CA HIS A 45 4.03 -3.94 -2.76
C HIS A 45 3.48 -2.53 -2.58
N VAL A 46 2.31 -2.43 -1.94
CA VAL A 46 1.55 -1.22 -1.60
C VAL A 46 1.38 -0.21 -2.74
N ASN A 47 1.56 -0.68 -3.97
CA ASN A 47 1.66 0.12 -5.18
C ASN A 47 1.35 -0.76 -6.41
N PRO A 48 0.39 -0.34 -7.28
CA PRO A 48 0.05 -1.06 -8.49
C PRO A 48 1.23 -1.27 -9.45
N ALA A 49 2.09 -0.26 -9.64
CA ALA A 49 3.25 -0.36 -10.51
C ALA A 49 4.25 -1.41 -10.01
N VAL A 50 4.49 -1.45 -8.69
CA VAL A 50 5.34 -2.47 -8.06
C VAL A 50 4.73 -3.85 -8.25
N SER A 51 3.41 -4.00 -8.06
CA SER A 51 2.71 -5.28 -8.24
C SER A 51 2.79 -5.79 -9.66
N ILE A 52 2.63 -4.91 -10.65
CA ILE A 52 2.76 -5.24 -12.08
C ILE A 52 4.17 -5.75 -12.39
N VAL A 53 5.20 -5.03 -11.91
CA VAL A 53 6.60 -5.44 -12.11
C VAL A 53 6.87 -6.77 -11.41
N MET A 54 6.39 -6.95 -10.18
CA MET A 54 6.60 -8.20 -9.44
C MET A 54 5.87 -9.38 -10.09
N ALA A 55 4.70 -9.16 -10.69
CA ALA A 55 4.01 -10.16 -11.49
C ALA A 55 4.77 -10.49 -12.78
N SER A 56 5.32 -9.48 -13.47
CA SER A 56 6.04 -9.70 -14.74
C SER A 56 7.35 -10.49 -14.56
N VAL A 57 7.98 -10.41 -13.38
CA VAL A 57 9.16 -11.22 -13.03
C VAL A 57 8.82 -12.51 -12.28
N GLY A 58 7.54 -12.89 -12.20
CA GLY A 58 7.09 -14.15 -11.58
C GLY A 58 7.17 -14.18 -10.04
N LYS A 59 7.33 -13.02 -9.39
CA LYS A 59 7.34 -12.90 -7.92
C LYS A 59 5.96 -12.63 -7.30
N LEU A 60 4.96 -12.34 -8.13
CA LEU A 60 3.54 -12.32 -7.78
C LEU A 60 2.79 -13.22 -8.76
N ASN A 61 1.86 -14.03 -8.26
CA ASN A 61 0.99 -14.81 -9.14
C ASN A 61 0.14 -13.84 -9.98
N MET A 62 0.06 -14.05 -11.30
CA MET A 62 -0.71 -13.18 -12.20
C MET A 62 -2.19 -13.08 -11.78
N ASN A 63 -2.76 -14.14 -11.21
CA ASN A 63 -4.14 -14.15 -10.71
C ASN A 63 -4.33 -13.25 -9.48
N ASP A 64 -3.27 -12.96 -8.73
CA ASP A 64 -3.30 -12.06 -7.57
C ASP A 64 -3.09 -10.59 -7.96
N LEU A 65 -2.62 -10.31 -9.17
CA LEU A 65 -2.27 -8.95 -9.61
C LEU A 65 -3.47 -7.99 -9.50
N LEU A 66 -4.61 -8.35 -10.10
CA LEU A 66 -5.80 -7.49 -10.09
C LEU A 66 -6.37 -7.31 -8.66
N PRO A 67 -6.54 -8.37 -7.84
CA PRO A 67 -6.89 -8.22 -6.42
C PRO A 67 -5.96 -7.29 -5.64
N TYR A 68 -4.64 -7.37 -5.86
CA TYR A 68 -3.67 -6.49 -5.21
C TYR A 68 -3.88 -5.03 -5.60
N ILE A 69 -4.01 -4.75 -6.91
CA ILE A 69 -4.24 -3.39 -7.42
C ILE A 69 -5.53 -2.80 -6.82
N ILE A 70 -6.62 -3.59 -6.79
CA ILE A 70 -7.88 -3.15 -6.20
C ILE A 70 -7.70 -2.84 -4.70
N ALA A 71 -7.04 -3.72 -3.94
CA ALA A 71 -6.79 -3.50 -2.52
C ALA A 71 -5.97 -2.22 -2.27
N GLN A 72 -4.92 -1.98 -3.05
CA GLN A 72 -4.07 -0.79 -2.94
C GLN A 72 -4.84 0.49 -3.26
N ILE A 73 -5.62 0.50 -4.35
CA ILE A 73 -6.46 1.65 -4.73
C ILE A 73 -7.48 1.96 -3.63
N LEU A 74 -8.18 0.94 -3.13
CA LEU A 74 -9.15 1.12 -2.04
C LEU A 74 -8.49 1.60 -0.74
N GLY A 75 -7.29 1.13 -0.43
CA GLY A 75 -6.50 1.60 0.71
C GLY A 75 -6.17 3.09 0.60
N GLY A 76 -5.69 3.52 -0.57
CA GLY A 76 -5.40 4.94 -0.86
C GLY A 76 -6.65 5.82 -0.80
N LEU A 77 -7.78 5.38 -1.38
CA LEU A 77 -9.05 6.12 -1.31
C LEU A 77 -9.57 6.23 0.13
N THR A 78 -9.41 5.18 0.93
CA THR A 78 -9.78 5.20 2.35
C THR A 78 -8.92 6.19 3.12
N ALA A 79 -7.62 6.23 2.86
CA ALA A 79 -6.71 7.22 3.46
C ALA A 79 -7.14 8.66 3.15
N VAL A 80 -7.53 8.94 1.90
CA VAL A 80 -8.06 10.25 1.50
C VAL A 80 -9.31 10.60 2.30
N GLN A 81 -10.25 9.67 2.47
CA GLN A 81 -11.46 9.96 3.24
C GLN A 81 -11.21 10.19 4.72
N ILE A 82 -10.32 9.41 5.33
CA ILE A 82 -9.90 9.62 6.72
C ILE A 82 -9.23 10.99 6.86
N TYR A 83 -8.30 11.34 5.97
CA TYR A 83 -7.64 12.65 5.98
C TYR A 83 -8.64 13.80 5.91
N LYS A 84 -9.58 13.75 4.95
CA LYS A 84 -10.65 14.76 4.81
C LYS A 84 -11.55 14.87 6.04
N ARG A 85 -11.74 13.80 6.81
CA ARG A 85 -12.62 13.82 8.00
C ARG A 85 -12.00 14.54 9.20
N PHE A 86 -10.67 14.58 9.29
CA PHE A 86 -9.95 15.09 10.47
C PHE A 86 -9.10 16.35 10.22
N HIS A 87 -8.83 16.69 8.96
CA HIS A 87 -7.95 17.81 8.59
C HIS A 87 -8.63 18.83 7.65
N VAL A 88 -9.94 18.69 7.42
CA VAL A 88 -10.79 19.65 6.69
C VAL A 88 -11.93 20.08 7.60
#